data_AF-A0A7C7N1K6-F1
#
_entry.id   AF-A0A7C7N1K6-F1
#
_cell.length_a   1.000
_cell.length_b   1.000
_cell.length_c   1.000
_cell.angle_alpha   90.00
_cell.angle_beta   90.00
_cell.angle_gamma   90.00
#
_symmetry.space_group_name_H-M   'P 1'
#
loop_
_entity.id
_entity.type
_entity.pdbx_description
1 polymer ?
#
loop_
_entity_poly.entity_id
_entity_poly.type
_entity_poly.pdbx_seq_one_letter_code
_entity_poly.pdbx_strand_id
1 'polypeptide(L)'
;MFADKFSKYDKCAPAGVLLPKIKVDKKFYKKLKLSPDIDNLKFLKKLCWESIKEMGINKYPNKDAYYDRAGVELSVLNELGFIDYILLNWDILNYCHENDIPTGPGRGSAAGSLILYLLNVTKVDPIKYNLFFERFVSKSRARKIEKDGITYLDGSLLADVDNDIAYDRRTEVIEYIKSKHPGRTCRILNLVSLSGKLCIKETGKIVGLYTEQEVNELSDLIPVKFGKVSPLYDARQESELFDEWCEDNPKVYEIARKIEGVIKNTGVHASGIAISHDRLTDICPL
;
A
#
# COMPACT_ATOMS: atom_id res chain seq x y z
N MET A 1 15.74 -23.99 -26.95
CA MET A 1 16.18 -22.94 -25.99
C MET A 1 15.51 -23.15 -24.64
N PHE A 2 16.09 -22.65 -23.53
CA PHE A 2 15.46 -22.68 -22.20
C PHE A 2 14.01 -22.13 -22.22
N ALA A 3 13.76 -21.10 -23.03
CA ALA A 3 12.45 -20.48 -23.22
C ALA A 3 11.38 -21.44 -23.78
N ASP A 4 11.76 -22.45 -24.57
CA ASP A 4 10.81 -23.40 -25.18
C ASP A 4 10.20 -24.37 -24.15
N LYS A 5 10.73 -24.38 -22.92
CA LYS A 5 10.19 -25.16 -21.80
C LYS A 5 9.02 -24.47 -21.09
N PHE A 6 8.69 -23.23 -21.46
CA PHE A 6 7.67 -22.43 -20.80
C PHE A 6 6.52 -22.15 -21.77
N SER A 7 5.31 -22.52 -21.38
CA SER A 7 4.08 -22.08 -22.03
C SER A 7 3.66 -20.72 -21.52
N LYS A 8 3.24 -19.82 -22.41
CA LYS A 8 2.69 -18.52 -22.03
C LYS A 8 1.41 -18.74 -21.21
N TYR A 9 1.26 -18.05 -20.10
CA TYR A 9 0.00 -18.06 -19.37
C TYR A 9 -0.99 -17.12 -20.06
N ASP A 10 -2.09 -17.67 -20.60
CA ASP A 10 -3.11 -16.86 -21.28
C ASP A 10 -4.08 -16.16 -20.30
N LYS A 11 -4.12 -16.60 -19.04
CA LYS A 11 -5.07 -16.11 -18.00
C LYS A 11 -4.44 -15.99 -16.61
N CYS A 12 -3.25 -15.41 -16.50
CA CYS A 12 -2.55 -15.26 -15.21
C CYS A 12 -2.99 -14.05 -14.37
N ALA A 13 -3.70 -13.09 -14.96
CA ALA A 13 -4.17 -11.91 -14.23
C ALA A 13 -5.64 -12.07 -13.82
N PRO A 14 -6.00 -11.83 -12.55
CA PRO A 14 -7.40 -11.76 -12.15
C PRO A 14 -8.11 -10.64 -12.92
N ALA A 15 -9.42 -10.77 -13.11
CA ALA A 15 -10.22 -9.81 -13.88
C ALA A 15 -10.26 -8.40 -13.25
N GLY A 16 -9.98 -8.34 -11.95
CA GLY A 16 -9.85 -7.13 -11.15
C GLY A 16 -9.51 -7.54 -9.72
N VAL A 17 -9.86 -6.70 -8.75
CA VAL A 17 -9.58 -6.93 -7.34
C VAL A 17 -10.83 -7.46 -6.63
N LEU A 18 -10.67 -8.57 -5.92
CA LEU A 18 -11.60 -9.00 -4.89
C LEU A 18 -11.02 -8.61 -3.54
N LEU A 19 -11.79 -7.84 -2.76
CA LEU A 19 -11.38 -7.50 -1.40
C LEU A 19 -11.45 -8.75 -0.51
N PRO A 20 -10.54 -8.87 0.47
CA PRO A 20 -10.60 -9.96 1.44
C PRO A 20 -11.90 -9.86 2.24
N LYS A 21 -12.56 -11.00 2.44
CA LYS A 21 -13.71 -11.08 3.34
C LYS A 21 -13.22 -11.10 4.78
N ILE A 22 -13.83 -10.27 5.63
CA ILE A 22 -13.47 -10.19 7.05
C ILE A 22 -14.50 -10.89 7.90
N LYS A 23 -14.00 -11.72 8.82
CA LYS A 23 -14.79 -12.32 9.89
C LYS A 23 -14.39 -11.68 11.20
N VAL A 24 -15.26 -10.84 11.72
CA VAL A 24 -15.04 -10.18 13.02
C VAL A 24 -15.03 -11.22 14.14
N ASP A 25 -14.21 -11.00 15.16
CA ASP A 25 -14.11 -11.90 16.30
C ASP A 25 -15.40 -11.86 17.16
N LYS A 26 -15.84 -13.03 17.65
CA LYS A 26 -17.07 -13.21 18.44
C LYS A 26 -17.10 -12.32 19.68
N LYS A 27 -15.92 -12.01 20.25
CA LYS A 27 -15.80 -11.13 21.42
C LYS A 27 -16.39 -9.73 21.16
N PHE A 28 -16.25 -9.20 19.94
CA PHE A 28 -16.74 -7.86 19.61
C PHE A 28 -18.25 -7.81 19.42
N TYR A 29 -18.85 -8.86 18.84
CA TYR A 29 -20.32 -8.99 18.80
C TYR A 29 -20.91 -9.02 20.21
N LYS A 30 -20.30 -9.79 21.13
CA LYS A 30 -20.71 -9.84 22.54
C LYS A 30 -20.60 -8.46 23.20
N LYS A 31 -19.49 -7.74 22.99
CA LYS A 31 -19.28 -6.38 23.51
C LYS A 31 -20.38 -5.41 23.05
N LEU A 32 -20.78 -5.49 21.78
CA LEU A 32 -21.82 -4.64 21.18
C LEU A 32 -23.25 -5.15 21.41
N LYS A 33 -23.43 -6.26 22.13
CA LYS A 33 -24.73 -6.94 22.36
C LYS A 33 -25.43 -7.30 21.04
N LEU A 34 -24.67 -7.83 20.08
CA LEU A 34 -25.14 -8.25 18.77
C LEU A 34 -25.05 -9.78 18.61
N SER A 35 -25.90 -10.34 17.75
CA SER A 35 -25.75 -11.72 17.29
C SER A 35 -24.53 -11.84 16.36
N PRO A 36 -23.73 -12.92 16.42
CA PRO A 36 -22.65 -13.18 15.47
C PRO A 36 -23.10 -13.34 14.01
N ASP A 37 -24.39 -13.61 13.77
CA ASP A 37 -24.94 -13.86 12.42
C ASP A 37 -25.38 -12.59 11.68
N ILE A 38 -25.18 -11.41 12.28
CA ILE A 38 -25.49 -10.15 11.59
C ILE A 38 -24.48 -9.89 10.47
N ASP A 39 -24.95 -9.19 9.43
CA ASP A 39 -24.07 -8.72 8.38
C ASP A 39 -23.06 -7.68 8.88
N ASN A 40 -21.92 -7.60 8.19
CA ASN A 40 -20.81 -6.72 8.52
C ASN A 40 -21.20 -5.22 8.45
N LEU A 41 -22.17 -4.85 7.61
CA LEU A 41 -22.67 -3.47 7.54
C LEU A 41 -23.37 -3.08 8.83
N LYS A 42 -24.26 -3.93 9.37
CA LYS A 42 -24.95 -3.70 10.65
C LYS A 42 -23.96 -3.67 11.80
N PHE A 43 -22.96 -4.56 11.79
CA PHE A 43 -21.88 -4.54 12.77
C PHE A 43 -21.14 -3.20 12.73
N LEU A 44 -20.67 -2.77 11.55
CA LEU A 44 -19.96 -1.51 11.35
C LEU A 44 -20.81 -0.29 11.78
N LYS A 45 -22.09 -0.25 11.41
CA LYS A 45 -23.03 0.79 11.83
C LYS A 45 -23.12 0.87 13.35
N LYS A 46 -23.33 -0.26 14.02
CA LYS A 46 -23.43 -0.31 15.48
C LYS A 46 -22.15 0.18 16.14
N LEU A 47 -21.00 -0.21 15.60
CA LEU A 47 -19.70 0.23 16.08
C LEU A 47 -19.56 1.76 15.99
N CYS A 48 -19.88 2.37 14.84
CA CYS A 48 -19.86 3.82 14.66
C CYS A 48 -20.76 4.57 15.66
N TRP A 49 -21.97 4.05 15.90
CA TRP A 49 -22.92 4.67 16.83
C TRP A 49 -22.50 4.57 18.29
N GLU A 50 -21.86 3.47 18.69
CA GLU A 50 -21.28 3.40 20.04
C GLU A 50 -20.07 4.34 20.14
N SER A 51 -19.20 4.41 19.14
CA SER A 51 -18.08 5.37 19.12
C SER A 51 -18.53 6.83 19.26
N ILE A 52 -19.59 7.25 18.56
CA ILE A 52 -20.16 8.61 18.71
C ILE A 52 -20.56 8.91 20.16
N LYS A 53 -21.09 7.92 20.90
CA LYS A 53 -21.45 8.09 22.31
C LYS A 53 -20.22 8.10 23.20
N GLU A 54 -19.29 7.18 22.98
CA GLU A 54 -18.06 7.05 23.77
C GLU A 54 -17.18 8.30 23.65
N MET A 55 -17.09 8.89 22.45
CA MET A 55 -16.39 10.14 22.20
C MET A 55 -17.16 11.39 22.66
N GLY A 56 -18.41 11.25 23.11
CA GLY A 56 -19.25 12.35 23.55
C GLY A 56 -19.76 13.28 22.43
N ILE A 57 -19.57 12.89 21.17
CA ILE A 57 -20.00 13.65 19.98
C ILE A 57 -21.51 13.89 19.98
N ASN A 58 -22.28 12.96 20.55
CA ASN A 58 -23.73 13.11 20.72
C ASN A 58 -24.15 14.32 21.57
N LYS A 59 -23.22 14.92 22.32
CA LYS A 59 -23.44 16.12 23.15
C LYS A 59 -22.99 17.40 22.46
N TYR A 60 -22.37 17.33 21.29
CA TYR A 60 -21.87 18.51 20.58
C TYR A 60 -23.03 19.35 20.03
N PRO A 61 -22.88 20.69 19.96
CA PRO A 61 -23.87 21.55 19.32
C PRO A 61 -24.15 21.19 17.87
N ASN A 62 -23.13 20.69 17.15
CA ASN A 62 -23.21 20.27 15.75
C ASN A 62 -23.27 18.73 15.59
N LYS A 63 -23.78 18.00 16.58
CA LYS A 63 -23.87 16.53 16.53
C LYS A 63 -24.54 16.00 15.26
N ASP A 64 -25.52 16.71 14.72
CA ASP A 64 -26.30 16.26 13.55
C ASP A 64 -25.40 16.16 12.32
N ALA A 65 -24.41 17.06 12.18
CA ALA A 65 -23.41 16.99 11.11
C ALA A 65 -22.60 15.67 11.14
N TYR A 66 -22.35 15.10 12.32
CA TYR A 66 -21.66 13.82 12.46
C TYR A 66 -22.55 12.64 12.07
N TYR A 67 -23.80 12.63 12.52
CA TYR A 67 -24.75 11.57 12.16
C TYR A 67 -25.03 11.57 10.66
N ASP A 68 -25.25 12.75 10.07
CA ASP A 68 -25.52 12.90 8.65
C ASP A 68 -24.31 12.45 7.81
N ARG A 69 -23.10 12.94 8.15
CA ARG A 69 -21.86 12.53 7.47
C ARG A 69 -21.62 11.04 7.59
N ALA A 70 -21.76 10.45 8.79
CA ALA A 70 -21.58 9.01 8.98
C ALA A 70 -22.59 8.21 8.15
N GLY A 71 -23.86 8.65 8.10
CA GLY A 71 -24.89 8.02 7.28
C GLY A 71 -24.55 8.02 5.79
N VAL A 72 -24.09 9.17 5.27
CA VAL A 72 -23.64 9.30 3.87
C VAL A 72 -22.44 8.38 3.60
N GLU A 73 -21.40 8.45 4.42
CA GLU A 73 -20.19 7.64 4.24
C GLU A 73 -20.50 6.13 4.27
N LEU A 74 -21.29 5.66 5.25
CA LEU A 74 -21.70 4.25 5.34
C LEU A 74 -22.48 3.79 4.11
N SER A 75 -23.34 4.64 3.57
CA SER A 75 -24.08 4.36 2.33
C SER A 75 -23.14 4.21 1.15
N VAL A 76 -22.20 5.14 0.97
CA VAL A 76 -21.20 5.10 -0.11
C VAL A 76 -20.29 3.87 0.01
N LEU A 77 -19.76 3.60 1.21
CA LEU A 77 -18.88 2.45 1.44
C LEU A 77 -19.60 1.12 1.16
N ASN A 78 -20.89 1.03 1.48
CA ASN A 78 -21.69 -0.15 1.18
C ASN A 78 -21.93 -0.35 -0.32
N GLU A 79 -22.34 0.71 -1.03
CA GLU A 79 -22.57 0.68 -2.48
C GLU A 79 -21.32 0.23 -3.26
N LEU A 80 -20.16 0.67 -2.78
CA LEU A 80 -18.86 0.38 -3.38
C LEU A 80 -18.22 -0.93 -2.91
N GLY A 81 -18.82 -1.61 -1.91
CA GLY A 81 -18.31 -2.90 -1.42
C GLY A 81 -17.09 -2.80 -0.49
N PHE A 82 -16.85 -1.65 0.13
CA PHE A 82 -15.69 -1.42 1.01
C PHE A 82 -15.92 -1.80 2.48
N ILE A 83 -17.09 -2.31 2.86
CA ILE A 83 -17.42 -2.60 4.27
C ILE A 83 -16.37 -3.52 4.92
N ASP A 84 -16.02 -4.62 4.26
CA ASP A 84 -15.03 -5.56 4.78
C ASP A 84 -13.64 -4.95 4.84
N TYR A 85 -13.27 -4.11 3.86
CA TYR A 85 -11.98 -3.41 3.87
C TYR A 85 -11.86 -2.39 5.01
N ILE A 86 -12.95 -1.69 5.33
CA ILE A 86 -12.99 -0.78 6.49
C ILE A 86 -12.88 -1.58 7.79
N LEU A 87 -13.58 -2.71 7.91
CA LEU A 87 -13.47 -3.58 9.08
C LEU A 87 -12.10 -4.25 9.21
N LEU A 88 -11.41 -4.54 8.11
CA LEU A 88 -10.03 -5.03 8.12
C LEU A 88 -9.10 -4.01 8.78
N ASN A 89 -9.17 -2.75 8.35
CA ASN A 89 -8.37 -1.68 8.92
C ASN A 89 -8.72 -1.44 10.40
N TRP A 90 -10.00 -1.45 10.74
CA TRP A 90 -10.43 -1.39 12.14
C TRP A 90 -9.88 -2.55 12.98
N ASP A 91 -9.94 -3.80 12.50
CA ASP A 91 -9.46 -4.96 13.24
C ASP A 91 -7.95 -4.90 13.52
N ILE A 92 -7.16 -4.49 12.52
CA ILE A 92 -5.71 -4.29 12.66
C ILE A 92 -5.42 -3.20 13.69
N LEU A 93 -6.07 -2.05 13.60
CA LEU A 93 -5.80 -0.92 14.50
C LEU A 93 -6.35 -1.17 15.90
N ASN A 94 -7.47 -1.87 16.02
CA ASN A 94 -8.03 -2.29 17.29
C ASN A 94 -7.10 -3.31 17.98
N TYR A 95 -6.48 -4.24 17.25
CA TYR A 95 -5.43 -5.09 17.81
C TYR A 95 -4.27 -4.26 18.36
N CYS A 96 -3.82 -3.23 17.64
CA CYS A 96 -2.81 -2.32 18.16
C CYS A 96 -3.24 -1.66 19.48
N HIS A 97 -4.47 -1.14 19.54
CA HIS A 97 -4.99 -0.49 20.75
C HIS A 97 -5.17 -1.45 21.94
N GLU A 98 -5.65 -2.68 21.71
CA GLU A 98 -5.81 -3.70 22.76
C GLU A 98 -4.48 -4.19 23.34
N ASN A 99 -3.37 -4.01 22.61
CA ASN A 99 -2.04 -4.46 23.00
C ASN A 99 -1.06 -3.29 23.25
N ASP A 100 -1.58 -2.08 23.43
CA ASP A 100 -0.80 -0.86 23.70
C ASP A 100 0.33 -0.61 22.68
N ILE A 101 0.09 -0.93 21.40
CA ILE A 101 1.02 -0.65 20.29
C ILE A 101 0.76 0.77 19.80
N PRO A 102 1.75 1.69 19.85
CA PRO A 102 1.57 3.05 19.37
C PRO A 102 1.28 3.12 17.87
N THR A 103 0.27 3.92 17.52
CA THR A 103 -0.18 4.17 16.15
C THR A 103 -0.15 5.66 15.83
N GLY A 104 0.19 6.01 14.60
CA GLY A 104 0.14 7.38 14.10
C GLY A 104 -1.29 7.93 14.03
N PRO A 105 -1.46 9.24 13.77
CA PRO A 105 -2.78 9.86 13.65
C PRO A 105 -3.54 9.49 12.35
N GLY A 106 -2.91 8.74 11.45
CA GLY A 106 -3.39 8.47 10.09
C GLY A 106 -2.72 9.39 9.06
N ARG A 107 -2.60 8.91 7.82
CA ARG A 107 -1.99 9.66 6.71
C ARG A 107 -2.80 9.53 5.42
N GLY A 108 -2.43 10.32 4.43
CA GLY A 108 -3.05 10.27 3.10
C GLY A 108 -4.49 10.75 3.10
N SER A 109 -5.30 10.20 2.20
CA SER A 109 -6.70 10.60 2.04
C SER A 109 -7.62 9.99 3.11
N ALA A 110 -7.21 8.91 3.77
CA ALA A 110 -7.96 8.22 4.81
C ALA A 110 -8.43 9.15 5.95
N ALA A 111 -7.65 10.19 6.28
CA ALA A 111 -8.00 11.20 7.28
C ALA A 111 -9.29 11.99 6.95
N GLY A 112 -9.77 11.95 5.71
CA GLY A 112 -11.04 12.58 5.30
C GLY A 112 -12.30 11.78 5.62
N SER A 113 -12.18 10.53 6.07
CA SER A 113 -13.34 9.69 6.42
C SER A 113 -13.70 9.81 7.90
N LEU A 114 -14.94 10.20 8.16
CA LEU A 114 -15.51 10.19 9.51
C LEU A 114 -15.64 8.76 10.04
N ILE A 115 -15.93 7.79 9.18
CA ILE A 115 -16.02 6.38 9.59
C ILE A 115 -14.67 5.90 10.12
N LEU A 116 -13.57 6.17 9.42
CA LEU A 116 -12.23 5.79 9.92
C LEU A 116 -11.87 6.50 11.23
N TYR A 117 -12.28 7.76 11.41
CA TYR A 117 -12.11 8.48 12.67
C TYR A 117 -12.90 7.84 13.82
N LEU A 118 -14.19 7.52 13.60
CA LEU A 118 -15.05 6.88 14.60
C LEU A 118 -14.55 5.48 15.00
N LEU A 119 -13.91 4.77 14.07
CA LEU A 119 -13.30 3.47 14.32
C LEU A 119 -11.91 3.58 14.99
N ASN A 120 -11.45 4.80 15.26
CA ASN A 120 -10.11 5.10 15.76
C ASN A 120 -8.98 4.57 14.84
N VAL A 121 -9.26 4.38 13.55
CA VAL A 121 -8.23 4.08 12.54
C VAL A 121 -7.41 5.34 12.24
N THR A 122 -8.09 6.49 12.19
CA THR A 122 -7.46 7.81 12.16
C THR A 122 -7.80 8.57 13.44
N LYS A 123 -6.93 9.50 13.84
CA LYS A 123 -7.10 10.36 15.03
C LYS A 123 -7.47 11.80 14.66
N VAL A 124 -7.73 12.06 13.38
CA VAL A 124 -8.04 13.38 12.83
C VAL A 124 -9.54 13.49 12.61
N ASP A 125 -10.20 14.42 13.29
CA ASP A 125 -11.63 14.70 13.13
C ASP A 125 -11.90 15.45 11.80
N PRO A 126 -12.50 14.80 10.81
CA PRO A 126 -12.67 15.40 9.49
C PRO A 126 -13.72 16.50 9.47
N ILE A 127 -14.68 16.51 10.40
CA ILE A 127 -15.69 17.58 10.47
C ILE A 127 -15.06 18.84 11.03
N LYS A 128 -14.29 18.71 12.12
CA LYS A 128 -13.58 19.85 12.73
C LYS A 128 -12.60 20.52 11.76
N TYR A 129 -11.89 19.73 10.97
CA TYR A 129 -10.87 20.24 10.03
C TYR A 129 -11.39 20.41 8.59
N ASN A 130 -12.70 20.26 8.37
CA ASN A 130 -13.35 20.40 7.07
C ASN A 130 -12.69 19.55 5.96
N LEU A 131 -12.40 18.28 6.28
CA LEU A 131 -11.79 17.32 5.37
C LEU A 131 -12.87 16.60 4.55
N PHE A 132 -12.56 16.35 3.27
CA PHE A 132 -13.50 15.79 2.30
C PHE A 132 -13.38 14.27 2.20
N PHE A 133 -14.50 13.58 2.35
CA PHE A 133 -14.58 12.12 2.22
C PHE A 133 -14.40 11.70 0.75
N GLU A 134 -14.83 12.52 -0.19
CA GLU A 134 -14.78 12.28 -1.63
C GLU A 134 -13.34 12.19 -2.16
N ARG A 135 -12.39 12.79 -1.42
CA ARG A 135 -10.95 12.67 -1.68
C ARG A 135 -10.43 11.28 -1.30
N PHE A 136 -11.03 10.64 -0.30
CA PHE A 136 -10.73 9.26 0.10
C PHE A 136 -11.41 8.26 -0.85
N VAL A 137 -12.73 8.36 -0.98
CA VAL A 137 -13.55 7.42 -1.76
C VAL A 137 -14.44 8.21 -2.71
N SER A 138 -14.42 7.86 -4.00
CA SER A 138 -15.14 8.60 -5.04
C SER A 138 -16.03 7.69 -5.87
N LYS A 139 -17.35 7.88 -5.77
CA LYS A 139 -18.34 7.09 -6.52
C LYS A 139 -18.16 7.18 -8.04
N SER A 140 -17.89 8.38 -8.56
CA SER A 140 -17.72 8.61 -10.00
C SER A 140 -16.48 7.92 -10.59
N ARG A 141 -15.53 7.55 -9.73
CA ARG A 141 -14.29 6.88 -10.11
C ARG A 141 -14.34 5.37 -9.89
N ALA A 142 -15.21 4.88 -9.01
CA ALA A 142 -15.33 3.46 -8.76
C ALA A 142 -15.88 2.72 -9.99
N ARG A 143 -15.13 1.72 -10.48
CA ARG A 143 -15.52 0.88 -11.61
C ARG A 143 -15.59 -0.57 -11.16
N LYS A 144 -16.62 -1.26 -11.63
CA LYS A 144 -16.85 -2.69 -11.40
C LYS A 144 -16.63 -3.44 -12.71
N ILE A 145 -15.99 -4.59 -12.62
CA ILE A 145 -15.72 -5.48 -13.76
C ILE A 145 -16.49 -6.76 -13.50
N GLU A 146 -17.44 -7.08 -14.37
CA GLU A 146 -18.19 -8.35 -14.31
C GLU A 146 -17.49 -9.39 -15.17
N LYS A 147 -17.13 -10.54 -14.58
CA LYS A 147 -16.58 -11.67 -15.33
C LYS A 147 -16.99 -12.98 -14.67
N ASP A 148 -17.49 -13.91 -15.49
CA ASP A 148 -17.88 -15.26 -15.05
C ASP A 148 -18.87 -15.25 -13.86
N GLY A 149 -19.75 -14.24 -13.79
CA GLY A 149 -20.74 -14.07 -12.71
C GLY A 149 -20.16 -13.49 -11.41
N ILE A 150 -18.91 -13.02 -11.42
CA ILE A 150 -18.23 -12.40 -10.29
C ILE A 150 -17.99 -10.91 -10.59
N THR A 151 -18.39 -10.07 -9.65
CA THR A 151 -18.09 -8.63 -9.65
C THR A 151 -16.72 -8.36 -9.01
N TYR A 152 -15.81 -7.80 -9.79
CA TYR A 152 -14.49 -7.33 -9.35
C TYR A 152 -14.46 -5.81 -9.26
N LEU A 153 -13.56 -5.28 -8.43
CA LEU A 153 -13.24 -3.85 -8.42
C LEU A 153 -12.08 -3.56 -9.37
N ASP A 154 -12.15 -2.43 -10.08
CA ASP A 154 -10.98 -1.88 -10.77
C ASP A 154 -9.95 -1.42 -9.72
N GLY A 155 -8.77 -2.07 -9.71
CA GLY A 155 -7.73 -1.83 -8.72
C GLY A 155 -7.09 -0.44 -8.81
N SER A 156 -7.22 0.25 -9.95
CA SER A 156 -6.58 1.55 -10.17
C SER A 156 -7.15 2.69 -9.31
N LEU A 157 -8.33 2.47 -8.71
CA LEU A 157 -9.10 3.51 -7.99
C LEU A 157 -9.62 3.01 -6.63
N LEU A 158 -8.96 2.00 -6.06
CA LEU A 158 -9.23 1.54 -4.69
C LEU A 158 -8.79 2.59 -3.67
N ALA A 159 -9.57 2.70 -2.59
CA ALA A 159 -9.24 3.58 -1.48
C ALA A 159 -8.06 3.00 -0.68
N ASP A 160 -7.00 3.79 -0.53
CA ASP A 160 -5.78 3.35 0.17
C ASP A 160 -5.78 3.83 1.63
N VAL A 161 -5.44 2.93 2.55
CA VAL A 161 -5.37 3.19 4.00
C VAL A 161 -4.01 2.71 4.52
N ASP A 162 -3.07 3.65 4.58
CA ASP A 162 -1.76 3.43 5.15
C ASP A 162 -1.78 3.61 6.67
N ASN A 163 -1.40 2.56 7.39
CA ASN A 163 -1.39 2.54 8.85
C ASN A 163 0.03 2.72 9.40
N ASP A 164 0.29 3.84 10.06
CA ASP A 164 1.54 4.12 10.75
C ASP A 164 1.59 3.40 12.11
N ILE A 165 2.49 2.43 12.25
CA ILE A 165 2.66 1.59 13.45
C ILE A 165 4.11 1.72 13.96
N ALA A 166 4.29 1.70 15.28
CA ALA A 166 5.60 1.72 15.92
C ALA A 166 6.56 0.68 15.32
N TYR A 167 7.77 1.11 14.95
CA TYR A 167 8.73 0.30 14.18
C TYR A 167 9.13 -0.99 14.90
N ASP A 168 9.43 -0.89 16.20
CA ASP A 168 9.87 -1.97 17.07
C ASP A 168 8.80 -3.04 17.30
N ARG A 169 7.51 -2.64 17.30
CA ARG A 169 6.36 -3.55 17.51
C ARG A 169 5.62 -3.93 16.24
N ARG A 170 6.01 -3.42 15.07
CA ARG A 170 5.35 -3.70 13.79
C ARG A 170 5.29 -5.19 13.47
N THR A 171 6.32 -5.96 13.82
CA THR A 171 6.37 -7.41 13.56
C THR A 171 5.21 -8.14 14.25
N GLU A 172 4.81 -7.72 15.46
CA GLU A 172 3.67 -8.32 16.18
C GLU A 172 2.38 -8.17 15.39
N VAL A 173 2.16 -7.00 14.76
CA VAL A 173 0.98 -6.74 13.93
C VAL A 173 1.01 -7.55 12.64
N ILE A 174 2.18 -7.73 12.03
CA ILE A 174 2.33 -8.59 10.84
C ILE A 174 1.97 -10.05 11.18
N GLU A 175 2.45 -10.56 12.30
CA GLU A 175 2.13 -11.92 12.74
C GLU A 175 0.65 -12.07 13.11
N TYR A 176 0.04 -11.04 13.72
CA TYR A 176 -1.40 -10.98 13.93
C TYR A 176 -2.18 -11.12 12.61
N ILE A 177 -1.85 -10.30 11.60
CA ILE A 177 -2.48 -10.35 10.28
C ILE A 177 -2.34 -11.74 9.65
N LYS A 178 -1.13 -12.31 9.67
CA LYS A 178 -0.86 -13.66 9.14
C LYS A 178 -1.70 -14.73 9.85
N SER A 179 -1.85 -14.64 11.17
CA SER A 179 -2.64 -15.59 11.96
C SER A 179 -4.13 -15.52 11.62
N LYS A 180 -4.64 -14.32 11.30
CA LYS A 180 -6.03 -14.09 10.88
C LYS A 180 -6.29 -14.51 9.44
N HIS A 181 -5.28 -14.46 8.58
CA HIS A 181 -5.39 -14.74 7.14
C HIS A 181 -4.37 -15.79 6.68
N PRO A 182 -4.43 -17.02 7.22
CA PRO A 182 -3.44 -18.06 6.91
C PRO A 182 -3.47 -18.45 5.42
N GLY A 183 -2.29 -18.50 4.81
CA GLY A 183 -2.12 -18.80 3.37
C GLY A 183 -2.60 -17.69 2.43
N ARG A 184 -3.00 -16.53 2.97
CA ARG A 184 -3.55 -15.39 2.23
C ARG A 184 -2.77 -14.09 2.43
N THR A 185 -1.75 -14.11 3.30
CA THR A 185 -0.90 -12.95 3.60
C THR A 185 0.54 -13.18 3.15
N CYS A 186 1.12 -12.22 2.44
CA CYS A 186 2.56 -12.17 2.15
C CYS A 186 3.09 -10.74 2.17
N ARG A 187 4.42 -10.61 2.18
CA ARG A 187 5.06 -9.31 1.99
C ARG A 187 5.27 -9.07 0.49
N ILE A 188 5.13 -7.83 0.06
CA ILE A 188 5.28 -7.46 -1.35
C ILE A 188 6.77 -7.52 -1.74
N LEU A 189 7.06 -8.15 -2.88
CA LEU A 189 8.40 -8.22 -3.46
C LEU A 189 8.88 -6.83 -3.89
N ASN A 190 10.12 -6.48 -3.58
CA ASN A 190 10.80 -5.32 -4.16
C ASN A 190 11.86 -5.81 -5.15
N LEU A 191 11.81 -5.33 -6.38
CA LEU A 191 12.83 -5.60 -7.40
C LEU A 191 13.75 -4.39 -7.50
N VAL A 192 15.03 -4.60 -7.19
CA VAL A 192 16.03 -3.53 -7.24
C VAL A 192 16.75 -3.61 -8.58
N SER A 193 16.55 -2.58 -9.41
CA SER A 193 17.26 -2.42 -10.67
C SER A 193 18.64 -1.78 -10.48
N LEU A 194 19.55 -2.07 -11.41
CA LEU A 194 20.82 -1.35 -11.54
C LEU A 194 20.55 0.10 -11.96
N SER A 195 20.79 1.05 -11.04
CA SER A 195 20.76 2.49 -11.35
C SER A 195 22.01 2.90 -12.14
N GLY A 196 21.97 4.05 -12.82
CA GLY A 196 23.14 4.58 -13.54
C GLY A 196 24.39 4.70 -12.67
N LYS A 197 24.26 5.26 -11.46
CA LYS A 197 25.35 5.34 -10.47
C LYS A 197 25.94 3.96 -10.17
N LEU A 198 25.10 2.95 -9.97
CA LEU A 198 25.58 1.61 -9.65
C LEU A 198 26.24 0.95 -10.87
N CYS A 199 25.70 1.17 -12.08
CA CYS A 199 26.31 0.67 -13.31
C CYS A 199 27.72 1.21 -13.48
N ILE A 200 27.92 2.52 -13.34
CA ILE A 200 29.25 3.15 -13.46
C ILE A 200 30.21 2.64 -12.38
N LYS A 201 29.73 2.42 -11.14
CA LYS A 201 30.58 1.82 -10.11
C LYS A 201 31.06 0.42 -10.45
N GLU A 202 30.14 -0.46 -10.86
CA GLU A 202 30.49 -1.85 -11.14
C GLU A 202 31.33 -1.96 -12.42
N THR A 203 30.95 -1.27 -13.51
CA THR A 203 31.71 -1.33 -14.76
C THR A 203 33.03 -0.57 -14.68
N GLY A 204 33.08 0.54 -13.94
CA GLY A 204 34.32 1.26 -13.69
C GLY A 204 35.37 0.40 -13.00
N LYS A 205 34.97 -0.38 -11.98
CA LYS A 205 35.87 -1.32 -11.30
C LYS A 205 36.28 -2.49 -12.16
N ILE A 206 35.33 -3.12 -12.85
CA ILE A 206 35.59 -4.39 -13.56
C ILE A 206 36.27 -4.16 -14.91
N VAL A 207 35.84 -3.13 -15.65
CA VAL A 207 36.29 -2.85 -17.02
C VAL A 207 37.32 -1.72 -17.05
N GLY A 208 37.08 -0.65 -16.29
CA GLY A 208 37.98 0.50 -16.19
C GLY A 208 39.14 0.30 -15.23
N LEU A 209 39.09 -0.75 -14.39
CA LEU A 209 40.07 -1.03 -13.33
C LEU A 209 40.25 0.12 -12.32
N TYR A 210 39.23 0.97 -12.19
CA TYR A 210 39.20 2.05 -11.22
C TYR A 210 39.11 1.49 -9.79
N THR A 211 39.69 2.23 -8.86
CA THR A 211 39.55 2.02 -7.43
C THR A 211 38.15 2.37 -6.94
N GLU A 212 37.79 1.90 -5.75
CA GLU A 212 36.50 2.22 -5.13
C GLU A 212 36.32 3.74 -4.94
N GLN A 213 37.40 4.47 -4.64
CA GLN A 213 37.35 5.93 -4.50
C GLN A 213 37.02 6.61 -5.83
N GLU A 214 37.75 6.28 -6.89
CA GLU A 214 37.54 6.87 -8.22
C GLU A 214 36.11 6.63 -8.71
N VAL A 215 35.58 5.41 -8.58
CA VAL A 215 34.21 5.15 -9.03
C VAL A 215 33.14 5.84 -8.18
N ASN A 216 33.42 6.13 -6.91
CA ASN A 216 32.52 6.93 -6.08
C ASN A 216 32.45 8.37 -6.61
N GLU A 217 33.61 8.99 -6.83
CA GLU A 217 33.73 10.34 -7.40
C GLU A 217 33.06 10.42 -8.78
N LEU A 218 33.32 9.46 -9.67
CA LEU A 218 32.70 9.39 -11.00
C LEU A 218 31.17 9.22 -10.92
N SER A 219 30.69 8.36 -10.01
CA SER A 219 29.25 8.16 -9.86
C SER A 219 28.53 9.41 -9.37
N ASP A 220 29.22 10.31 -8.66
CA ASP A 220 28.64 11.55 -8.15
C ASP A 220 28.45 12.62 -9.22
N LEU A 221 29.11 12.47 -10.37
CA LEU A 221 28.87 13.28 -11.56
C LEU A 221 27.50 13.01 -12.20
N ILE A 222 26.83 11.91 -11.84
CA ILE A 222 25.49 11.56 -12.34
C ILE A 222 24.43 12.29 -11.52
N PRO A 223 23.58 13.13 -12.15
CA PRO A 223 22.56 13.89 -11.45
C PRO A 223 21.53 13.02 -10.73
N VAL A 224 20.96 13.56 -9.65
CA VAL A 224 19.83 12.96 -8.92
C VAL A 224 18.68 13.97 -8.92
N LYS A 225 17.58 13.62 -9.57
CA LYS A 225 16.37 14.44 -9.67
C LYS A 225 15.24 13.84 -8.87
N PHE A 226 14.68 14.61 -7.94
CA PHE A 226 13.58 14.16 -7.07
C PHE A 226 13.87 12.83 -6.36
N GLY A 227 15.12 12.63 -5.92
CA GLY A 227 15.57 11.41 -5.26
C GLY A 227 15.80 10.21 -6.18
N LYS A 228 15.69 10.37 -7.51
CA LYS A 228 15.99 9.34 -8.50
C LYS A 228 17.26 9.68 -9.28
N VAL A 229 18.13 8.70 -9.42
CA VAL A 229 19.34 8.79 -10.26
C VAL A 229 18.90 8.95 -11.72
N SER A 230 19.43 9.96 -12.41
CA SER A 230 19.17 10.18 -13.83
C SER A 230 19.65 8.97 -14.66
N PRO A 231 18.91 8.55 -15.70
CA PRO A 231 19.40 7.58 -16.66
C PRO A 231 20.74 8.02 -17.25
N LEU A 232 21.64 7.07 -17.52
CA LEU A 232 23.00 7.37 -18.02
C LEU A 232 23.03 8.11 -19.36
N TYR A 233 21.99 7.99 -20.17
CA TYR A 233 21.86 8.78 -21.40
C TYR A 233 21.60 10.25 -21.11
N ASP A 234 20.67 10.53 -20.20
CA ASP A 234 20.31 11.90 -19.81
C ASP A 234 21.45 12.54 -19.02
N ALA A 235 22.15 11.75 -18.18
CA ALA A 235 23.27 12.21 -17.38
C ALA A 235 24.40 12.81 -18.23
N ARG A 236 24.66 12.27 -19.43
CA ARG A 236 25.65 12.85 -20.38
C ARG A 236 25.25 14.23 -20.86
N GLN A 237 23.97 14.46 -21.11
CA GLN A 237 23.47 15.76 -21.57
C GLN A 237 23.44 16.80 -20.45
N GLU A 238 23.41 16.36 -19.20
CA GLU A 238 23.20 17.20 -18.03
C GLU A 238 24.48 17.52 -17.25
N SER A 239 25.56 16.76 -17.48
CA SER A 239 26.81 16.88 -16.74
C SER A 239 27.98 16.82 -17.72
N GLU A 240 28.54 17.98 -18.03
CA GLU A 240 29.69 18.12 -18.95
C GLU A 240 30.86 17.24 -18.52
N LEU A 241 31.20 17.25 -17.22
CA LEU A 241 32.26 16.40 -16.67
C LEU A 241 32.00 14.90 -16.81
N PHE A 242 30.73 14.48 -16.69
CA PHE A 242 30.37 13.08 -16.90
C PHE A 242 30.45 12.72 -18.39
N ASP A 243 30.06 13.64 -19.28
CA ASP A 243 30.13 13.47 -20.72
C ASP A 243 31.59 13.29 -21.18
N GLU A 244 32.47 14.21 -20.78
CA GLU A 244 33.91 14.15 -21.05
C GLU A 244 34.50 12.81 -20.60
N TRP A 245 34.20 12.39 -19.37
CA TRP A 245 34.67 11.09 -18.86
C TRP A 245 34.14 9.91 -19.70
N CYS A 246 32.88 9.98 -20.15
CA CYS A 246 32.29 8.95 -21.01
C CYS A 246 32.97 8.88 -22.38
N GLU A 247 33.38 10.02 -22.95
CA GLU A 247 34.13 10.10 -24.20
C GLU A 247 35.52 9.46 -24.09
N ASP A 248 36.20 9.68 -22.97
CA ASP A 248 37.49 9.05 -22.66
C ASP A 248 37.36 7.55 -22.34
N ASN A 249 36.19 7.11 -21.85
CA ASN A 249 35.95 5.74 -21.39
C ASN A 249 34.76 5.06 -22.10
N PRO A 250 34.75 5.01 -23.45
CA PRO A 250 33.57 4.62 -24.21
C PRO A 250 33.16 3.18 -23.92
N LYS A 251 34.14 2.28 -23.71
CA LYS A 251 33.88 0.87 -23.39
C LYS A 251 33.18 0.69 -22.04
N VAL A 252 33.56 1.46 -21.02
CA VAL A 252 32.96 1.39 -19.68
C VAL A 252 31.52 1.89 -19.73
N TYR A 253 31.31 3.02 -20.41
CA TYR A 253 29.99 3.63 -20.59
C TYR A 253 29.03 2.74 -21.40
N GLU A 254 29.47 2.19 -22.54
CA GLU A 254 28.63 1.34 -23.39
C GLU A 254 28.15 0.08 -22.66
N ILE A 255 29.03 -0.54 -21.86
CA ILE A 255 28.65 -1.71 -21.06
C ILE A 255 27.67 -1.29 -19.96
N ALA A 256 27.93 -0.17 -19.27
CA ALA A 256 27.03 0.35 -18.24
C ALA A 256 25.62 0.62 -18.79
N ARG A 257 25.52 1.24 -19.98
CA ARG A 257 24.25 1.50 -20.67
C ARG A 257 23.48 0.22 -21.03
N LYS A 258 24.18 -0.87 -21.36
CA LYS A 258 23.54 -2.15 -21.71
C LYS A 258 22.95 -2.87 -20.50
N ILE A 259 23.49 -2.64 -19.30
CA ILE A 259 23.04 -3.30 -18.07
C ILE A 259 22.16 -2.39 -17.19
N GLU A 260 22.05 -1.11 -17.51
CA GLU A 260 21.19 -0.18 -16.81
C GLU A 260 19.73 -0.64 -16.81
N GLY A 261 19.09 -0.59 -15.64
CA GLY A 261 17.70 -0.99 -15.45
C GLY A 261 17.49 -2.51 -15.27
N VAL A 262 18.49 -3.35 -15.55
CA VAL A 262 18.41 -4.79 -15.29
C VAL A 262 18.25 -5.05 -13.79
N ILE A 263 17.46 -6.07 -13.43
CA ILE A 263 17.26 -6.46 -12.03
C ILE A 263 18.57 -6.99 -11.43
N LYS A 264 19.06 -6.32 -10.38
CA LYS A 264 20.26 -6.73 -9.63
C LYS A 264 19.93 -7.78 -8.58
N ASN A 265 18.93 -7.49 -7.76
CA ASN A 265 18.55 -8.33 -6.64
C ASN A 265 17.09 -8.14 -6.28
N THR A 266 16.58 -9.10 -5.53
CA THR A 266 15.26 -9.02 -4.90
C THR A 266 15.40 -8.61 -3.44
N GLY A 267 14.40 -7.91 -2.95
CA GLY A 267 14.24 -7.56 -1.56
C GLY A 267 12.77 -7.61 -1.17
N VAL A 268 12.46 -7.15 0.03
CA VAL A 268 11.07 -7.10 0.49
C VAL A 268 10.66 -5.64 0.66
N HIS A 269 9.46 -5.29 0.21
CA HIS A 269 8.92 -3.95 0.38
C HIS A 269 8.95 -3.57 1.86
N ALA A 270 9.39 -2.33 2.13
CA ALA A 270 9.58 -1.86 3.49
C ALA A 270 8.26 -1.91 4.27
N SER A 271 7.18 -1.40 3.69
CA SER A 271 5.83 -1.36 4.29
C SER A 271 4.84 -2.41 3.77
N GLY A 272 5.10 -3.00 2.59
CA GLY A 272 4.06 -3.59 1.76
C GLY A 272 3.66 -4.99 2.21
N ILE A 273 2.38 -5.17 2.52
CA ILE A 273 1.78 -6.45 2.91
C ILE A 273 0.55 -6.66 2.02
N ALA A 274 0.46 -7.82 1.39
CA ALA A 274 -0.71 -8.23 0.62
C ALA A 274 -1.60 -9.13 1.48
N ILE A 275 -2.91 -8.92 1.43
CA ILE A 275 -3.93 -9.79 2.01
C ILE A 275 -4.92 -10.15 0.90
N SER A 276 -4.96 -11.41 0.51
CA SER A 276 -5.65 -11.88 -0.68
C SER A 276 -7.03 -12.49 -0.36
N HIS A 277 -7.99 -12.29 -1.28
CA HIS A 277 -9.27 -12.99 -1.28
C HIS A 277 -9.14 -14.49 -1.54
N ASP A 278 -8.13 -14.91 -2.32
CA ASP A 278 -7.79 -16.31 -2.65
C ASP A 278 -6.49 -16.74 -1.95
N ARG A 279 -6.23 -18.04 -1.83
CA ARG A 279 -4.94 -18.48 -1.26
C ARG A 279 -3.85 -18.01 -2.21
N LEU A 280 -2.79 -17.44 -1.67
CA LEU A 280 -1.74 -16.83 -2.48
C LEU A 280 -1.09 -17.85 -3.42
N THR A 281 -0.85 -19.06 -2.93
CA THR A 281 -0.29 -20.18 -3.72
C THR A 281 -1.11 -20.57 -4.94
N ASP A 282 -2.39 -20.19 -4.97
CA ASP A 282 -3.30 -20.55 -6.05
C ASP A 282 -3.28 -19.49 -7.17
N ILE A 283 -2.80 -18.28 -6.87
CA ILE A 283 -2.87 -17.12 -7.78
C ILE A 283 -1.52 -16.47 -8.09
N CYS A 284 -0.50 -16.66 -7.26
CA CYS A 284 0.83 -16.11 -7.47
C CYS A 284 1.95 -16.98 -6.88
N PRO A 285 3.15 -16.98 -7.50
CA PRO A 285 4.34 -17.54 -6.87
C PRO A 285 4.73 -16.70 -5.64
N LEU A 286 5.26 -17.37 -4.61
CA LEU A 286 5.69 -16.77 -3.34
C LEU A 286 7.21 -16.85 -3.18
#